data_AF-A0A537CLQ9-F1
#
_entry.id   AF-A0A537CLQ9-F1
#
_cell.length_a   1.000
_cell.length_b   1.000
_cell.length_c   1.000
_cell.angle_alpha   90.00
_cell.angle_beta   90.00
_cell.angle_gamma   90.00
#
_symmetry.space_group_name_H-M   'P 1'
#
loop_
_entity.id
_entity.type
_entity.pdbx_description
1 polymer ?
#
loop_
_entity_poly.entity_id
_entity_poly.type
_entity_poly.pdbx_seq_one_letter_code
_entity_poly.pdbx_strand_id
1 'polypeptide(L)'
;FIRTYPNHPSVDYAYYLKGVVNFREDQGLFGYVVEQDLSERDPKMARESFGAFKELVARFPDSKYASDSVERMRYLTNALSSYEVHVADYYYRRGAYVAAANRAQASLLNYPQTPANEDALILMARSYDQLGLTQLRDDAQRVLKETFPNGKYFTAEARPWWNFWSPKEEIPLPPGDSTTTRPWWKFW
;
A
#
# COMPACT_ATOMS: atom_id res chain seq x y z
N PHE A 1 -19.23 -5.07 29.84
CA PHE A 1 -18.14 -5.32 30.79
C PHE A 1 -17.42 -4.03 31.18
N ILE A 2 -16.68 -3.38 30.28
CA ILE A 2 -15.90 -2.14 30.56
C ILE A 2 -16.72 -1.07 31.31
N ARG A 3 -17.95 -0.79 30.86
CA ARG A 3 -18.85 0.18 31.52
C ARG A 3 -19.29 -0.24 32.94
N THR A 4 -19.48 -1.54 33.15
CA THR A 4 -20.06 -2.08 34.39
C THR A 4 -18.99 -2.35 35.45
N TYR A 5 -17.77 -2.72 35.05
CA TYR A 5 -16.66 -3.07 35.93
C TYR A 5 -15.36 -2.35 35.53
N PRO A 6 -15.31 -1.00 35.61
CA PRO A 6 -14.17 -0.22 35.11
C PRO A 6 -12.87 -0.43 35.90
N ASN A 7 -12.94 -0.81 37.18
CA ASN A 7 -11.79 -1.00 38.06
C ASN A 7 -11.34 -2.47 38.16
N HIS A 8 -11.88 -3.36 37.31
CA HIS A 8 -11.50 -4.77 37.35
C HIS A 8 -10.03 -4.93 36.92
N PRO A 9 -9.22 -5.79 37.58
CA PRO A 9 -7.80 -5.96 37.24
C PRO A 9 -7.52 -6.34 35.78
N SER A 10 -8.48 -7.01 35.13
CA SER A 10 -8.41 -7.43 33.71
C SER A 10 -9.19 -6.54 32.75
N VAL A 11 -9.49 -5.29 33.12
CA VAL A 11 -10.21 -4.36 32.24
C VAL A 11 -9.40 -4.05 30.98
N ASP A 12 -8.07 -4.05 31.08
CA ASP A 12 -7.12 -3.92 29.98
C ASP A 12 -7.34 -5.01 28.92
N TYR A 13 -7.53 -6.26 29.33
CA TYR A 13 -7.85 -7.36 28.42
C TYR A 13 -9.17 -7.14 27.67
N ALA A 14 -10.19 -6.57 28.31
CA ALA A 14 -11.45 -6.27 27.64
C ALA A 14 -11.29 -5.19 26.57
N TYR A 15 -10.44 -4.18 26.81
CA TYR A 15 -10.06 -3.19 25.79
C TYR A 15 -9.25 -3.81 24.64
N TYR A 16 -8.35 -4.73 24.96
CA TYR A 16 -7.61 -5.48 23.95
C TYR A 16 -8.53 -6.30 23.05
N LEU A 17 -9.45 -7.08 23.64
CA LEU A 17 -10.44 -7.87 22.90
C LEU A 17 -11.33 -7.02 21.99
N LYS A 18 -11.70 -5.80 22.42
CA LYS A 18 -12.44 -4.85 21.59
C LYS A 18 -11.72 -4.54 20.26
N GLY A 19 -10.38 -4.46 20.28
CA GLY A 19 -9.58 -4.30 19.07
C GLY A 19 -9.49 -5.57 18.24
N VAL A 20 -9.25 -6.71 18.90
CA VAL A 20 -9.08 -8.02 18.25
C VAL A 20 -10.33 -8.46 17.50
N VAL A 21 -11.54 -8.22 18.03
CA VAL A 21 -12.79 -8.63 17.36
C VAL A 21 -12.96 -8.01 15.98
N ASN A 22 -12.48 -6.77 15.81
CA ASN A 22 -12.53 -6.06 14.53
C ASN A 22 -11.24 -6.21 13.71
N PHE A 23 -10.22 -6.87 14.26
CA PHE A 23 -8.93 -7.07 13.61
C PHE A 23 -8.97 -8.29 12.70
N ARG A 24 -8.53 -8.12 11.44
CA ARG A 24 -8.35 -9.21 10.49
C ARG A 24 -6.93 -9.14 9.91
N GLU A 25 -6.13 -10.17 10.17
CA GLU A 25 -4.73 -10.27 9.75
C GLU A 25 -4.58 -10.85 8.32
N ASP A 26 -5.57 -11.64 7.90
CA ASP A 26 -5.60 -12.42 6.65
C ASP A 26 -5.76 -11.58 5.38
N GLN A 27 -5.93 -10.26 5.52
CA GLN A 27 -6.14 -9.31 4.42
C GLN A 27 -4.84 -8.66 3.94
N GLY A 28 -3.69 -9.36 4.01
CA GLY A 28 -2.36 -8.79 3.74
C GLY A 28 -2.26 -7.96 2.45
N LEU A 29 -1.14 -7.24 2.26
CA LEU A 29 -0.86 -6.34 1.13
C LEU A 29 -1.28 -6.89 -0.27
N PHE A 30 -1.34 -8.22 -0.43
CA PHE A 30 -1.73 -8.92 -1.65
C PHE A 30 -3.22 -9.26 -1.80
N GLY A 31 -4.03 -9.27 -0.73
CA GLY A 31 -5.48 -9.51 -0.79
C GLY A 31 -6.23 -8.41 -1.56
N TYR A 32 -5.64 -7.21 -1.64
CA TYR A 32 -6.12 -6.10 -2.47
C TYR A 32 -5.83 -6.29 -3.97
N VAL A 33 -4.91 -7.19 -4.34
CA VAL A 33 -4.45 -7.36 -5.74
C VAL A 33 -5.37 -8.30 -6.54
N VAL A 34 -6.16 -9.16 -5.87
CA VAL A 34 -6.77 -10.33 -6.53
C VAL A 34 -8.31 -10.28 -6.68
N GLU A 35 -9.05 -9.37 -6.04
CA GLU A 35 -10.54 -9.41 -6.13
C GLU A 35 -11.24 -8.07 -6.42
N GLN A 36 -12.30 -8.19 -7.23
CA GLN A 36 -12.84 -7.21 -8.17
C GLN A 36 -13.85 -6.19 -7.60
N ASP A 37 -13.95 -6.01 -6.28
CA ASP A 37 -14.80 -4.95 -5.74
C ASP A 37 -14.17 -4.22 -4.54
N LEU A 38 -13.69 -3.00 -4.81
CA LEU A 38 -13.20 -2.07 -3.77
C LEU A 38 -14.33 -1.53 -2.90
N SER A 39 -15.59 -1.60 -3.36
CA SER A 39 -16.76 -1.09 -2.63
C SER A 39 -17.27 -2.06 -1.55
N GLU A 40 -16.92 -3.35 -1.64
CA GLU A 40 -17.33 -4.37 -0.67
C GLU A 40 -16.41 -4.45 0.57
N ARG A 41 -15.23 -3.83 0.54
CA ARG A 41 -14.22 -3.92 1.59
C ARG A 41 -14.08 -2.61 2.36
N ASP A 42 -15.09 -2.28 3.17
CA ASP A 42 -15.10 -1.08 4.01
C ASP A 42 -13.97 -1.11 5.06
N PRO A 43 -13.00 -0.15 5.04
CA PRO A 43 -11.95 -0.03 6.05
C PRO A 43 -12.47 0.33 7.46
N LYS A 44 -13.78 0.47 7.66
CA LYS A 44 -14.41 0.73 8.96
C LYS A 44 -13.92 -0.20 10.07
N MET A 45 -13.87 -1.51 9.83
CA MET A 45 -13.42 -2.47 10.86
C MET A 45 -11.96 -2.24 11.25
N ALA A 46 -11.09 -1.94 10.28
CA ALA A 46 -9.71 -1.59 10.53
C ALA A 46 -9.58 -0.28 11.34
N ARG A 47 -10.39 0.74 11.04
CA ARG A 47 -10.42 1.99 11.81
C ARG A 47 -10.95 1.78 13.23
N GLU A 48 -11.99 0.99 13.41
CA GLU A 48 -12.54 0.65 14.73
C GLU A 48 -11.55 -0.15 15.57
N SER A 49 -10.88 -1.13 14.96
CA SER A 49 -9.81 -1.91 15.59
C SER A 49 -8.65 -1.01 16.03
N PHE A 50 -8.18 -0.11 15.14
CA PHE A 50 -7.14 0.86 15.48
C PHE A 50 -7.56 1.76 16.64
N GLY A 51 -8.80 2.26 16.63
CA GLY A 51 -9.34 3.09 17.71
C GLY A 51 -9.37 2.37 19.06
N ALA A 52 -9.73 1.08 19.07
CA ALA A 52 -9.74 0.28 20.29
C ALA A 52 -8.32 -0.01 20.82
N PHE A 53 -7.37 -0.37 19.95
CA PHE A 53 -5.97 -0.55 20.35
C PHE A 53 -5.34 0.77 20.84
N LYS A 54 -5.64 1.89 20.17
CA LYS A 54 -5.21 3.22 20.61
C LYS A 54 -5.75 3.56 22.00
N GLU A 55 -7.01 3.24 22.25
CA GLU A 55 -7.63 3.45 23.56
C GLU A 55 -6.98 2.60 24.66
N LEU A 56 -6.64 1.33 24.36
CA LEU A 56 -5.90 0.48 25.28
C LEU A 56 -4.54 1.08 25.63
N VAL A 57 -3.72 1.41 24.62
CA VAL A 57 -2.35 1.90 24.82
C VAL A 57 -2.36 3.23 25.57
N ALA A 58 -3.33 4.10 25.30
CA ALA A 58 -3.45 5.39 25.98
C ALA A 58 -3.87 5.26 27.45
N ARG A 59 -4.71 4.28 27.79
CA ARG A 59 -5.24 4.10 29.16
C ARG A 59 -4.38 3.16 30.01
N PHE A 60 -3.77 2.14 29.40
CA PHE A 60 -3.05 1.06 30.06
C PHE A 60 -1.68 0.84 29.39
N PRO A 61 -0.77 1.83 29.42
CA PRO A 61 0.53 1.73 28.75
C PRO A 61 1.39 0.57 29.28
N ASP A 62 1.25 0.22 30.57
CA ASP A 62 1.99 -0.86 31.22
C ASP A 62 1.30 -2.24 31.11
N SER A 63 0.17 -2.32 30.39
CA SER A 63 -0.50 -3.61 30.17
C SER A 63 0.38 -4.54 29.35
N LYS A 64 0.34 -5.84 29.67
CA LYS A 64 1.00 -6.88 28.86
C LYS A 64 0.52 -6.92 27.40
N TYR A 65 -0.64 -6.33 27.09
CA TYR A 65 -1.21 -6.26 25.75
C TYR A 65 -0.84 -4.98 24.98
N ALA A 66 -0.17 -4.01 25.62
CA ALA A 66 0.13 -2.72 25.02
C ALA A 66 1.10 -2.84 23.84
N SER A 67 2.16 -3.64 23.97
CA SER A 67 3.17 -3.83 22.91
C SER A 67 2.56 -4.43 21.64
N ASP A 68 1.81 -5.54 21.77
CA ASP A 68 1.12 -6.17 20.63
C ASP A 68 0.09 -5.21 19.99
N SER A 69 -0.59 -4.40 20.80
CA SER A 69 -1.53 -3.40 20.29
C SER A 69 -0.85 -2.32 19.46
N VAL A 70 0.34 -1.86 19.85
CA VAL A 70 1.15 -0.91 19.07
C VAL A 70 1.58 -1.52 17.73
N GLU A 71 1.95 -2.79 17.71
CA GLU A 71 2.31 -3.50 16.48
C GLU A 71 1.11 -3.63 15.54
N ARG A 72 -0.06 -4.03 16.06
CA ARG A 72 -1.31 -4.09 15.29
C ARG A 72 -1.76 -2.72 14.79
N MET A 73 -1.60 -1.67 15.58
CA MET A 73 -1.85 -0.29 15.13
C MET A 73 -0.98 0.07 13.94
N ARG A 74 0.32 -0.29 13.96
CA ARG A 74 1.23 -0.04 12.83
C ARG A 74 0.81 -0.80 11.58
N TYR A 75 0.42 -2.07 11.74
CA TYR A 75 -0.12 -2.88 10.65
C TYR A 75 -1.37 -2.23 10.04
N LEU A 76 -2.34 -1.84 10.88
CA LEU A 76 -3.59 -1.22 10.44
C LEU A 76 -3.35 0.11 9.72
N THR A 77 -2.43 0.94 10.23
CA THR A 77 -2.04 2.20 9.58
C THR A 77 -1.46 1.94 8.19
N ASN A 78 -0.58 0.93 8.05
CA ASN A 78 -0.02 0.56 6.75
C ASN A 78 -1.09 0.04 5.78
N ALA A 79 -2.03 -0.78 6.27
CA ALA A 79 -3.13 -1.32 5.47
C ALA A 79 -4.09 -0.22 5.00
N LEU A 80 -4.48 0.69 5.90
CA LEU A 80 -5.36 1.81 5.59
C LEU A 80 -4.74 2.79 4.58
N SER A 81 -3.44 3.08 4.72
CA SER A 81 -2.69 3.88 3.74
C SER A 81 -2.66 3.21 2.37
N SER A 82 -2.32 1.91 2.34
CA SER A 82 -2.28 1.13 1.09
C SER A 82 -3.64 1.11 0.38
N TYR A 83 -4.73 1.03 1.14
CA TYR A 83 -6.09 1.11 0.61
C TYR A 83 -6.37 2.46 -0.08
N GLU A 84 -6.07 3.59 0.57
CA GLU A 84 -6.29 4.92 -0.03
C GLU A 84 -5.45 5.10 -1.31
N VAL A 85 -4.20 4.63 -1.31
CA VAL A 85 -3.33 4.66 -2.50
C VAL A 85 -3.86 3.78 -3.62
N HIS A 86 -4.38 2.60 -3.31
CA HIS A 86 -4.99 1.73 -4.32
C HIS A 86 -6.24 2.37 -4.94
N VAL A 87 -7.09 3.00 -4.12
CA VAL A 87 -8.25 3.75 -4.61
C VAL A 87 -7.80 4.95 -5.46
N ALA A 88 -6.72 5.63 -5.08
CA ALA A 88 -6.13 6.71 -5.87
C ALA A 88 -5.66 6.22 -7.26
N ASP A 89 -4.96 5.09 -7.33
CA ASP A 89 -4.51 4.48 -8.59
C ASP A 89 -5.70 4.08 -9.48
N TYR A 90 -6.75 3.50 -8.88
CA TYR A 90 -7.98 3.17 -9.59
C TYR A 90 -8.63 4.40 -10.24
N TYR A 91 -8.74 5.52 -9.52
CA TYR A 91 -9.27 6.77 -10.08
C TYR A 91 -8.35 7.36 -11.15
N TYR A 92 -7.03 7.31 -10.93
CA TYR A 92 -6.05 7.81 -11.88
C TYR A 92 -6.17 7.08 -13.24
N ARG A 93 -6.22 5.74 -13.22
CA ARG A 93 -6.37 4.91 -14.44
C ARG A 93 -7.66 5.19 -15.21
N ARG A 94 -8.68 5.75 -14.55
CA ARG A 94 -9.96 6.15 -15.16
C ARG A 94 -10.01 7.62 -15.57
N GLY A 95 -8.91 8.36 -15.46
CA GLY A 95 -8.83 9.79 -15.80
C GLY A 95 -9.46 10.73 -14.76
N ALA A 96 -9.86 10.21 -13.59
CA ALA A 96 -10.45 11.01 -12.51
C ALA A 96 -9.34 11.62 -11.63
N TYR A 97 -8.52 12.50 -12.20
CA TYR A 97 -7.28 12.98 -11.57
C TYR A 97 -7.49 13.78 -10.29
N VAL A 98 -8.57 14.57 -10.18
CA VAL A 98 -8.91 15.27 -8.93
C VAL A 98 -9.21 14.28 -7.80
N ALA A 99 -9.98 13.23 -8.10
CA ALA A 99 -10.29 12.19 -7.11
C ALA A 99 -9.04 11.40 -6.72
N ALA A 100 -8.18 11.08 -7.68
CA ALA A 100 -6.90 10.42 -7.43
C ALA A 100 -5.99 11.25 -6.51
N ALA A 101 -5.81 12.54 -6.81
CA ALA A 101 -5.02 13.45 -5.98
C ALA A 101 -5.58 13.57 -4.56
N ASN A 102 -6.90 13.72 -4.41
CA ASN A 102 -7.54 13.80 -3.10
C ASN A 102 -7.34 12.52 -2.27
N ARG A 103 -7.39 11.34 -2.89
CA ARG A 103 -7.16 10.05 -2.23
C ARG A 103 -5.71 9.87 -1.81
N ALA A 104 -4.76 10.20 -2.70
CA ALA A 104 -3.35 10.22 -2.35
C ALA A 104 -3.03 11.19 -1.20
N GLN A 105 -3.60 12.39 -1.23
CA GLN A 105 -3.47 13.37 -0.15
C GLN A 105 -4.07 12.86 1.16
N ALA A 106 -5.23 12.21 1.13
CA ALA A 106 -5.84 11.60 2.31
C ALA A 106 -4.92 10.54 2.94
N SER A 107 -4.22 9.75 2.13
CA SER A 107 -3.20 8.81 2.60
C SER A 107 -2.08 9.52 3.37
N LEU A 108 -1.52 10.58 2.77
CA LEU A 108 -0.39 11.33 3.33
C LEU A 108 -0.75 12.06 4.64
N LEU A 109 -1.96 12.62 4.72
CA LEU A 109 -2.42 13.37 5.89
C LEU A 109 -2.83 12.45 7.05
N ASN A 110 -3.55 11.37 6.77
CA ASN A 110 -4.11 10.51 7.82
C ASN A 110 -3.14 9.41 8.28
N TYR A 111 -2.22 9.00 7.40
CA TYR A 111 -1.32 7.86 7.63
C TYR A 111 0.14 8.24 7.32
N PRO A 112 0.74 9.14 8.12
CA PRO A 112 2.13 9.51 7.95
C PRO A 112 3.06 8.30 8.20
N GLN A 113 4.26 8.34 7.61
CA GLN A 113 5.32 7.34 7.81
C GLN A 113 4.95 5.91 7.38
N THR A 114 4.07 5.74 6.40
CA THR A 114 3.78 4.42 5.82
C THR A 114 4.57 4.20 4.52
N PRO A 115 4.92 2.95 4.17
CA PRO A 115 5.59 2.65 2.91
C PRO A 115 4.79 3.07 1.67
N ALA A 116 3.45 3.03 1.74
CA ALA A 116 2.57 3.40 0.63
C ALA A 116 2.61 4.90 0.29
N ASN A 117 3.12 5.75 1.20
CA ASN A 117 3.20 7.20 0.97
C ASN A 117 4.10 7.57 -0.22
N GLU A 118 5.07 6.73 -0.56
CA GLU A 118 5.86 6.94 -1.78
C GLU A 118 4.98 6.87 -3.03
N ASP A 119 4.21 5.79 -3.17
CA ASP A 119 3.28 5.58 -4.29
C ASP A 119 2.16 6.65 -4.30
N ALA A 120 1.72 7.10 -3.12
CA ALA A 120 0.78 8.21 -2.97
C ALA A 120 1.33 9.51 -3.57
N LEU A 121 2.55 9.90 -3.23
CA LEU A 121 3.20 11.11 -3.76
C LEU A 121 3.40 11.03 -5.28
N ILE A 122 3.75 9.85 -5.81
CA ILE A 122 3.87 9.63 -7.25
C ILE A 122 2.53 9.85 -7.95
N LEU A 123 1.44 9.24 -7.45
CA LEU A 123 0.10 9.40 -8.01
C LEU A 123 -0.39 10.84 -7.90
N MET A 124 -0.11 11.52 -6.77
CA MET A 124 -0.47 12.91 -6.56
C MET A 124 0.24 13.83 -7.57
N ALA A 125 1.56 13.68 -7.74
CA ALA A 125 2.33 14.44 -8.73
C ALA A 125 1.83 14.20 -10.17
N ARG A 126 1.61 12.94 -10.55
CA ARG A 126 1.05 12.58 -11.87
C ARG A 126 -0.33 13.16 -12.08
N SER A 127 -1.19 13.12 -11.06
CA SER A 127 -2.54 13.69 -11.15
C SER A 127 -2.51 15.20 -11.34
N TYR A 128 -1.63 15.92 -10.62
CA TYR A 128 -1.46 17.36 -10.81
C TYR A 128 -0.88 17.71 -12.18
N ASP A 129 0.03 16.89 -12.71
CA ASP A 129 0.55 17.07 -14.08
C ASP A 129 -0.56 16.96 -15.13
N GLN A 130 -1.42 15.93 -15.03
CA GLN A 130 -2.58 15.76 -15.92
C GLN A 130 -3.61 16.90 -15.82
N LEU A 131 -3.69 17.56 -14.66
CA LEU A 131 -4.56 18.72 -14.43
C LEU A 131 -3.92 20.05 -14.85
N GLY A 132 -2.65 20.06 -15.27
CA GLY A 132 -1.91 21.29 -15.58
C GLY A 132 -1.52 22.13 -14.35
N LEU A 133 -1.58 21.56 -13.15
CA LEU A 133 -1.28 22.23 -11.88
C LEU A 133 0.21 22.12 -11.56
N THR A 134 1.04 22.81 -12.33
CA THR A 134 2.51 22.69 -12.32
C THR A 134 3.15 22.96 -10.96
N GLN A 135 2.72 24.00 -10.24
CA GLN A 135 3.26 24.32 -8.91
C GLN A 135 3.04 23.17 -7.92
N LEU A 136 1.81 22.63 -7.87
CA LEU A 136 1.48 21.52 -6.95
C LEU A 136 2.18 20.23 -7.35
N ARG A 137 2.36 19.97 -8.65
CA ARG A 137 3.17 18.86 -9.14
C ARG A 137 4.61 18.98 -8.65
N ASP A 138 5.23 20.14 -8.84
CA ASP A 138 6.65 20.37 -8.50
C ASP A 138 6.86 20.28 -6.98
N ASP A 139 5.91 20.77 -6.19
CA ASP A 139 5.89 20.62 -4.74
C ASP A 139 5.81 19.15 -4.31
N ALA A 140 4.90 18.37 -4.91
CA ALA A 140 4.77 16.94 -4.65
C ALA A 140 6.06 16.17 -5.02
N GLN A 141 6.67 16.50 -6.16
CA GLN A 141 7.93 15.90 -6.61
C GLN A 141 9.10 16.25 -5.68
N ARG A 142 9.16 17.48 -5.18
CA ARG A 142 10.17 17.91 -4.22
C ARG A 142 10.05 17.11 -2.92
N VAL A 143 8.84 16.99 -2.36
CA VAL A 143 8.60 16.19 -1.15
C VAL A 143 8.96 14.72 -1.38
N LEU A 144 8.60 14.16 -2.54
CA LEU A 144 8.97 12.80 -2.93
C LEU A 144 10.49 12.60 -2.96
N LYS A 145 11.23 13.55 -3.54
CA LYS A 145 12.70 13.51 -3.61
C LYS A 145 13.37 13.62 -2.24
N GLU A 146 12.88 14.50 -1.39
CA GLU A 146 13.43 14.72 -0.05
C GLU A 146 13.14 13.53 0.88
N THR A 147 11.94 12.94 0.76
CA THR A 147 11.49 11.85 1.63
C THR A 147 11.98 10.47 1.16
N PHE A 148 12.03 10.25 -0.16
CA PHE A 148 12.36 8.97 -0.78
C PHE A 148 13.46 9.11 -1.85
N PRO A 149 14.69 9.55 -1.48
CA PRO A 149 15.76 9.82 -2.45
C PRO A 149 16.19 8.59 -3.26
N ASN A 150 16.05 7.38 -2.69
CA ASN A 150 16.33 6.09 -3.36
C ASN A 150 15.05 5.33 -3.72
N GLY A 151 13.92 6.03 -3.81
CA GLY A 151 12.61 5.44 -4.08
C GLY A 151 12.45 4.86 -5.49
N LYS A 152 11.39 4.08 -5.69
CA LYS A 152 10.92 3.54 -6.98
C LYS A 152 10.84 4.60 -8.08
N TYR A 153 10.49 5.84 -7.75
CA TYR A 153 10.38 6.91 -8.75
C TYR A 153 11.73 7.25 -9.42
N PHE A 154 12.83 7.14 -8.68
CA PHE A 154 14.18 7.48 -9.16
C PHE A 154 15.00 6.25 -9.58
N THR A 155 14.60 5.07 -9.12
CA THR A 155 15.29 3.79 -9.39
C THR A 155 14.66 2.96 -10.49
N ALA A 156 13.39 3.21 -10.84
CA ALA A 156 12.80 2.65 -12.05
C ALA A 156 13.51 3.26 -13.26
N GLU A 157 14.44 2.49 -13.87
CA GLU A 157 14.99 2.80 -15.18
C GLU A 157 13.84 3.26 -16.09
N ALA A 158 14.00 4.43 -16.70
CA ALA A 158 12.99 5.04 -17.56
C ALA A 158 12.60 4.01 -18.64
N ARG A 159 11.49 3.30 -18.43
CA ARG A 159 10.97 2.37 -19.43
C ARG A 159 10.68 3.21 -20.66
N PRO A 160 11.40 2.98 -21.77
CA PRO A 160 11.28 3.91 -22.86
C PRO A 160 9.89 3.83 -23.48
N TRP A 161 9.37 4.99 -23.87
CA TRP A 161 8.01 5.15 -24.38
C TRP A 161 7.70 4.29 -25.62
N TRP A 162 8.72 3.80 -26.34
CA TRP A 162 8.58 2.86 -27.46
C TRP A 162 8.08 1.46 -27.07
N ASN A 163 8.26 1.01 -25.81
CA ASN A 163 7.79 -0.31 -25.35
C ASN A 163 6.25 -0.41 -25.19
N PHE A 164 5.52 0.70 -25.30
CA PHE A 164 4.04 0.69 -25.30
C PHE A 164 3.43 0.42 -26.68
N TRP A 165 4.23 0.54 -27.76
CA TRP A 165 3.77 0.44 -29.15
C TRP A 165 4.43 -0.69 -29.96
N SER A 166 5.33 -1.47 -29.36
CA SER A 166 5.84 -2.68 -30.00
C SER A 166 4.64 -3.60 -30.30
N PRO A 167 4.42 -4.03 -31.56
CA PRO A 167 3.51 -5.13 -31.85
C PRO A 167 3.87 -6.28 -30.92
N LYS A 168 2.89 -7.04 -30.41
CA LYS A 168 3.18 -8.26 -29.65
C LYS A 168 4.16 -9.10 -30.48
N GLU A 169 5.44 -9.04 -30.13
CA GLU A 169 6.45 -9.87 -30.75
C GLU A 169 6.06 -11.30 -30.42
N GLU A 170 5.65 -12.03 -31.45
CA GLU A 170 5.53 -13.47 -31.41
C GLU A 170 6.83 -14.00 -30.82
N ILE A 171 6.71 -14.83 -29.78
CA ILE A 171 7.80 -15.46 -29.07
C ILE A 171 8.79 -16.01 -30.12
N PRO A 172 10.05 -15.53 -30.19
CA PRO A 172 11.00 -16.14 -31.09
C PRO A 172 11.24 -17.56 -30.59
N LEU A 173 10.90 -18.55 -31.42
CA LEU A 173 11.41 -19.91 -31.23
C LEU A 173 12.94 -19.81 -31.16
N PRO A 174 13.60 -20.57 -30.26
CA PRO A 174 15.03 -20.46 -30.02
C PRO A 174 15.79 -20.63 -31.35
N PRO A 175 16.86 -19.84 -31.60
CA PRO A 175 17.62 -19.98 -32.83
C PRO A 175 18.25 -21.37 -32.87
N GLY A 176 17.88 -22.14 -33.91
CA GLY A 176 18.61 -23.33 -34.31
C GLY A 176 20.01 -22.92 -34.76
N ASP A 177 21.01 -23.30 -33.97
CA ASP A 177 22.41 -23.10 -34.24
C ASP A 177 22.93 -24.20 -35.17
N SER A 178 22.93 -23.91 -36.47
CA SER A 178 23.76 -24.62 -37.44
C SER A 178 25.23 -24.26 -37.21
N THR A 179 25.95 -25.07 -36.43
CA THR A 179 27.33 -25.53 -36.67
C THR A 179 27.92 -26.14 -35.40
N THR A 180 27.60 -27.40 -35.11
CA THR A 180 28.52 -28.34 -34.44
C THR A 180 28.08 -29.75 -34.83
N THR A 181 28.59 -30.26 -35.96
CA THR A 181 28.51 -31.70 -36.25
C THR A 181 29.39 -32.44 -35.24
N ARG A 182 28.78 -32.94 -34.15
CA ARG A 182 29.43 -33.92 -33.28
C ARG A 182 29.50 -35.25 -34.05
N PRO A 183 30.68 -35.89 -34.17
CA PRO A 183 30.78 -37.15 -34.88
C PRO A 183 30.04 -38.28 -34.15
N TRP A 184 29.41 -39.15 -34.94
CA TRP A 184 28.40 -40.13 -34.52
C TRP A 184 28.94 -41.34 -33.73
N TRP A 185 30.25 -41.46 -33.52
CA TRP A 185 30.88 -42.53 -32.72
C TRP A 185 31.08 -42.19 -31.24
N LYS A 186 30.62 -41.03 -30.76
CA LYS A 186 30.71 -40.66 -29.32
C LYS A 186 29.61 -41.24 -28.41
N PHE A 187 28.83 -42.22 -28.88
CA PHE A 187 27.76 -42.87 -28.11
C PHE A 187 27.81 -44.41 -28.16
N TRP A 188 28.98 -44.99 -28.44
CA TRP A 188 29.32 -46.38 -28.09
C TRP A 188 30.61 -46.39 -27.28
#